data_AF-B1PXB8-F1
#
_entry.id   AF-B1PXB8-F1
#
_cell.length_a   1.000
_cell.length_b   1.000
_cell.length_c   1.000
_cell.angle_alpha   90.00
_cell.angle_beta   90.00
_cell.angle_gamma   90.00
#
_symmetry.space_group_name_H-M   'P 1'
#
loop_
_entity.id
_entity.type
_entity.pdbx_description
1 polymer ?
#
loop_
_entity_poly.entity_id
_entity_poly.type
_entity_poly.pdbx_seq_one_letter_code
_entity_poly.pdbx_strand_id
1 'polypeptide(L)'
;MMMMMMMMMMMWRSVTVLMMIVVNNRSAAETSLTIRTVRPCERLTEIPSNISSNTRCLEVKQTQIRVFPSGAVTSLQLLRKLTILENEMLESIGEFAFANLPRLSDIIISENIALESIGAYAFFNLPELSEITITKSKHLTSIHPDAFRDIVKLQYLLHQDPLGRPRLSV
;
A
#
# COMPACT_ATOMS: atom_id res chain seq x y z
N MET A 1 40.51 -22.64 37.99
CA MET A 1 39.58 -21.50 37.87
C MET A 1 39.31 -21.12 36.42
N MET A 2 40.34 -20.94 35.57
CA MET A 2 40.19 -20.56 34.14
C MET A 2 39.45 -21.60 33.27
N MET A 3 39.66 -22.91 33.51
CA MET A 3 38.92 -23.99 32.80
C MET A 3 37.40 -23.97 33.07
N MET A 4 36.96 -23.52 34.25
CA MET A 4 35.54 -23.54 34.63
C MET A 4 34.75 -22.42 33.91
N MET A 5 35.39 -21.26 33.65
CA MET A 5 34.80 -20.18 32.84
C MET A 5 34.64 -20.57 31.36
N MET A 6 35.58 -21.32 30.80
CA MET A 6 35.49 -21.80 29.41
C MET A 6 34.35 -22.82 29.22
N MET A 7 34.07 -23.65 30.24
CA MET A 7 32.92 -24.58 30.20
C MET A 7 31.58 -23.83 30.24
N MET A 8 31.47 -22.72 30.99
CA MET A 8 30.23 -21.93 31.07
C MET A 8 29.93 -21.16 29.76
N MET A 9 30.96 -20.67 29.06
CA MET A 9 30.82 -20.09 27.71
C MET A 9 30.42 -21.12 26.65
N MET A 10 30.90 -22.36 26.75
CA MET A 10 30.54 -23.43 25.81
C MET A 10 29.09 -23.91 25.99
N MET A 11 28.57 -23.97 27.23
CA MET A 11 27.16 -24.28 27.50
C MET A 11 26.21 -23.23 26.89
N TRP A 12 26.56 -21.93 26.92
CA TRP A 12 25.72 -20.84 26.38
C TRP A 12 25.64 -20.86 24.83
N ARG A 13 26.71 -21.29 24.16
CA ARG A 13 26.75 -21.43 22.69
C ARG A 13 25.90 -22.60 22.19
N SER A 14 25.70 -23.63 23.00
CA SER A 14 24.83 -24.78 22.65
C SER A 14 23.34 -24.46 22.81
N VAL A 15 22.96 -23.65 23.81
CA VAL A 15 21.55 -23.23 24.05
C VAL A 15 21.02 -22.31 22.94
N THR A 16 21.89 -21.46 22.37
CA THR A 16 21.52 -20.55 21.26
C THR A 16 21.36 -21.27 19.93
N VAL A 17 22.12 -22.34 19.68
CA VAL A 17 21.98 -23.18 18.48
C VAL A 17 20.69 -24.01 18.53
N LEU A 18 20.20 -24.39 19.72
CA LEU A 18 18.96 -25.15 19.88
C LEU A 18 17.68 -24.32 19.57
N MET A 19 17.76 -22.98 19.60
CA MET A 19 16.64 -22.09 19.25
C MET A 19 16.53 -21.79 17.74
N MET A 20 17.44 -22.31 16.89
CA MET A 20 17.43 -22.09 15.44
C MET A 20 16.91 -23.26 14.59
N ILE A 21 16.36 -24.32 15.20
CA ILE A 21 16.00 -25.57 14.48
C ILE A 21 14.48 -25.73 14.24
N VAL A 22 13.62 -24.81 14.67
CA VAL A 22 12.17 -24.94 14.39
C VAL A 22 11.81 -24.29 13.04
N VAL A 23 11.63 -25.18 12.06
CA VAL A 23 11.02 -25.03 10.72
C VAL A 23 11.97 -24.60 9.58
N ASN A 24 12.79 -25.54 9.12
CA ASN A 24 13.02 -25.71 7.68
C ASN A 24 13.35 -27.17 7.32
N ASN A 25 12.51 -27.80 6.50
CA ASN A 25 12.76 -28.97 5.62
C ASN A 25 11.42 -29.67 5.32
N ARG A 26 11.10 -30.24 4.15
CA ARG A 26 11.79 -30.53 2.87
C ARG A 26 10.65 -31.07 1.96
N SER A 27 10.56 -30.85 0.65
CA SER A 27 11.40 -31.43 -0.41
C SER A 27 10.62 -31.37 -1.74
N ALA A 28 11.38 -31.43 -2.83
CA ALA A 28 11.06 -32.02 -4.14
C ALA A 28 10.53 -31.09 -5.24
N ALA A 29 11.33 -31.09 -6.31
CA ALA A 29 11.11 -30.46 -7.58
C ALA A 29 10.03 -31.19 -8.41
N GLU A 30 9.35 -30.37 -9.23
CA GLU A 30 8.77 -30.64 -10.55
C GLU A 30 7.62 -31.66 -10.68
N THR A 31 6.41 -31.12 -10.85
CA THR A 31 5.44 -31.62 -11.85
C THR A 31 4.59 -30.46 -12.34
N SER A 32 4.49 -30.36 -13.67
CA SER A 32 3.76 -29.35 -14.45
C SER A 32 2.41 -28.96 -13.87
N LEU A 33 2.24 -27.66 -13.59
CA LEU A 33 0.94 -26.99 -13.57
C LEU A 33 1.10 -25.63 -14.28
N THR A 34 0.54 -25.56 -15.48
CA THR A 34 0.29 -24.30 -16.20
C THR A 34 -0.54 -23.37 -15.32
N ILE A 35 0.09 -22.33 -14.75
CA ILE A 35 -0.63 -21.26 -14.07
C ILE A 35 -0.39 -19.96 -14.83
N ARG A 36 -1.48 -19.53 -15.48
CA ARG A 36 -1.62 -18.30 -16.25
C ARG A 36 -1.18 -17.12 -15.39
N THR A 37 -0.44 -16.19 -16.01
CA THR A 37 0.14 -14.99 -15.40
C THR A 37 -0.82 -14.26 -14.45
N VAL A 38 -0.58 -14.39 -13.14
CA VAL A 38 -1.08 -13.46 -12.13
C VAL A 38 0.17 -12.86 -11.49
N ARG A 39 0.57 -11.67 -11.95
CA ARG A 39 1.70 -10.95 -11.33
C ARG A 39 1.30 -10.55 -9.89
N PRO A 40 2.10 -10.86 -8.86
CA PRO A 40 1.84 -10.41 -7.49
C PRO A 40 1.93 -8.88 -7.43
N CYS A 41 1.04 -8.25 -6.67
CA CYS A 41 1.09 -6.83 -6.35
C CYS A 41 2.49 -6.47 -5.82
N GLU A 42 3.12 -5.44 -6.38
CA GLU A 42 4.44 -4.99 -5.91
C GLU A 42 4.27 -4.33 -4.52
N ARG A 43 4.99 -4.83 -3.51
CA ARG A 43 5.07 -4.23 -2.16
C ARG A 43 6.21 -3.22 -2.13
N LEU A 44 5.91 -1.99 -1.75
CA LEU A 44 6.86 -0.88 -1.79
C LEU A 44 7.10 -0.36 -0.37
N THR A 45 8.35 -0.06 -0.03
CA THR A 45 8.78 0.44 1.30
C THR A 45 9.08 1.95 1.32
N GLU A 46 9.33 2.52 0.13
CA GLU A 46 9.39 3.94 -0.22
C GLU A 46 8.69 4.05 -1.60
N ILE A 47 8.27 5.23 -2.07
CA ILE A 47 7.78 5.35 -3.45
C ILE A 47 8.95 5.03 -4.37
N PRO A 48 9.02 3.84 -4.97
CA PRO A 48 10.16 3.45 -5.75
C PRO A 48 10.06 4.25 -7.03
N SER A 49 11.15 4.93 -7.37
CA SER A 49 11.32 5.56 -8.68
C SER A 49 11.33 4.54 -9.83
N ASN A 50 11.14 3.24 -9.56
CA ASN A 50 11.36 2.14 -10.48
C ASN A 50 10.23 1.07 -10.48
N ILE A 51 8.99 1.50 -10.26
CA ILE A 51 7.81 0.64 -10.47
C ILE A 51 7.70 0.31 -11.95
N SER A 52 7.44 -0.97 -12.29
CA SER A 52 7.27 -1.37 -13.68
C SER A 52 6.07 -0.65 -14.32
N SER A 53 6.23 -0.08 -15.52
CA SER A 53 5.12 0.49 -16.29
C SER A 53 4.03 -0.54 -16.64
N ASN A 54 4.36 -1.83 -16.51
CA ASN A 54 3.42 -2.93 -16.72
C ASN A 54 2.65 -3.36 -15.46
N THR A 55 2.78 -2.62 -14.36
CA THR A 55 2.09 -2.88 -13.10
C THR A 55 0.59 -2.63 -13.24
N ARG A 56 -0.21 -3.60 -12.76
CA ARG A 56 -1.69 -3.56 -12.80
C ARG A 56 -2.32 -3.36 -11.43
N CYS A 57 -1.60 -3.71 -10.37
CA CYS A 57 -2.04 -3.54 -8.99
C CYS A 57 -0.87 -2.96 -8.21
N LEU A 58 -1.11 -1.85 -7.52
CA LEU A 58 -0.13 -1.16 -6.70
C LEU A 58 -0.61 -1.22 -5.24
N GLU A 59 0.24 -1.77 -4.38
CA GLU A 59 -0.03 -1.85 -2.94
C GLU A 59 1.05 -1.10 -2.17
N VAL A 60 0.65 -0.02 -1.50
CA VAL A 60 1.51 0.77 -0.62
C VAL A 60 1.05 0.54 0.80
N LYS A 61 1.78 -0.33 1.50
CA LYS A 61 1.39 -0.81 2.82
C LYS A 61 2.54 -0.75 3.81
N GLN A 62 2.25 -0.26 5.03
CA GLN A 62 3.21 -0.22 6.15
C GLN A 62 4.53 0.49 5.80
N THR A 63 4.43 1.60 5.06
CA THR A 63 5.57 2.42 4.68
C THR A 63 5.79 3.58 5.64
N GLN A 64 6.95 4.21 5.53
CA GLN A 64 7.31 5.43 6.25
C GLN A 64 7.11 6.69 5.39
N ILE A 65 6.32 6.58 4.32
CA ILE A 65 6.03 7.70 3.41
C ILE A 65 5.19 8.73 4.15
N ARG A 66 5.65 9.98 4.17
CA ARG A 66 4.90 11.12 4.74
C ARG A 66 3.98 11.79 3.74
N VAL A 67 4.41 11.88 2.50
CA VAL A 67 3.68 12.57 1.43
C VAL A 67 3.71 11.69 0.20
N PHE A 68 2.54 11.45 -0.41
CA PHE A 68 2.49 11.00 -1.79
C PHE A 68 2.75 12.22 -2.69
N PRO A 69 3.90 12.31 -3.37
CA PRO A 69 4.25 13.47 -4.17
C PRO A 69 3.40 13.53 -5.43
N SER A 70 3.40 14.72 -6.03
CA SER A 70 2.73 14.93 -7.30
C SER A 70 3.29 14.02 -8.39
N GLY A 71 2.41 13.46 -9.22
CA GLY A 71 2.79 12.66 -10.36
C GLY A 71 3.46 11.31 -10.06
N ALA A 72 3.47 10.86 -8.80
CA ALA A 72 4.22 9.71 -8.31
C ALA A 72 4.05 8.43 -9.14
N VAL A 73 2.84 8.20 -9.66
CA VAL A 73 2.50 6.97 -10.40
C VAL A 73 1.92 7.22 -11.78
N THR A 74 2.11 8.42 -12.34
CA THR A 74 1.59 8.80 -13.66
C THR A 74 2.09 7.90 -14.81
N SER A 75 3.22 7.22 -14.65
CA SER A 75 3.75 6.27 -15.63
C SER A 75 3.01 4.93 -15.66
N LEU A 76 2.17 4.62 -14.67
CA LEU A 76 1.50 3.32 -14.50
C LEU A 76 0.21 3.22 -15.31
N GLN A 77 0.32 3.39 -16.63
CA GLN A 77 -0.82 3.44 -17.55
C GLN A 77 -1.65 2.14 -17.62
N LEU A 78 -1.12 1.03 -17.07
CA LEU A 78 -1.81 -0.25 -16.97
C LEU A 78 -2.44 -0.52 -15.60
N LEU A 79 -2.30 0.41 -14.64
CA LEU A 79 -2.80 0.26 -13.29
C LEU A 79 -4.32 0.15 -13.28
N ARG A 80 -4.84 -0.83 -12.55
CA ARG A 80 -6.27 -1.12 -12.37
C ARG A 80 -6.71 -0.98 -10.93
N LYS A 81 -5.83 -1.32 -9.99
CA LYS A 81 -6.13 -1.25 -8.55
C LYS A 81 -5.02 -0.55 -7.79
N LEU A 82 -5.40 0.38 -6.93
CA LEU A 82 -4.53 1.07 -6.00
C LEU A 82 -4.99 0.82 -4.58
N THR A 83 -4.07 0.36 -3.74
CA THR A 83 -4.32 0.08 -2.32
C THR A 83 -3.27 0.82 -1.48
N ILE A 84 -3.71 1.70 -0.58
CA ILE A 84 -2.87 2.44 0.37
C ILE A 84 -3.35 2.12 1.78
N LEU A 85 -2.59 1.29 2.50
CA LEU A 85 -3.01 0.70 3.78
C LEU A 85 -1.97 0.88 4.89
N GLU A 86 -2.42 1.11 6.11
CA GLU A 86 -1.56 1.01 7.31
C GLU A 86 -0.28 1.86 7.22
N ASN A 87 -0.31 3.02 6.54
CA ASN A 87 0.82 3.94 6.50
C ASN A 87 0.67 4.97 7.62
N GLU A 88 1.27 4.66 8.77
CA GLU A 88 1.12 5.45 10.01
C GLU A 88 1.68 6.87 9.90
N MET A 89 2.64 7.10 9.01
CA MET A 89 3.27 8.41 8.81
C MET A 89 2.73 9.20 7.64
N LEU A 90 1.79 8.65 6.85
CA LEU A 90 1.28 9.33 5.66
C LEU A 90 0.38 10.49 6.08
N GLU A 91 0.87 11.71 5.89
CA GLU A 91 0.22 12.97 6.29
C GLU A 91 -0.62 13.55 5.14
N SER A 92 -0.17 13.42 3.88
CA SER A 92 -0.89 14.01 2.74
C SER A 92 -0.74 13.24 1.43
N ILE A 93 -1.78 13.34 0.60
CA ILE A 93 -1.75 12.97 -0.82
C ILE A 93 -1.66 14.26 -1.63
N GLY A 94 -0.54 14.42 -2.34
CA GLY A 94 -0.25 15.61 -3.13
C GLY A 94 -1.12 15.76 -4.38
N GLU A 95 -1.04 16.93 -4.98
CA GLU A 95 -1.76 17.25 -6.22
C GLU A 95 -1.37 16.31 -7.35
N PHE A 96 -2.34 15.86 -8.15
CA PHE A 96 -2.10 14.94 -9.27
C PHE A 96 -1.36 13.64 -8.90
N ALA A 97 -1.32 13.23 -7.62
CA ALA A 97 -0.57 12.04 -7.19
C ALA A 97 -0.99 10.77 -7.96
N PHE A 98 -2.28 10.62 -8.26
CA PHE A 98 -2.87 9.48 -8.97
C PHE A 98 -3.63 9.89 -10.24
N ALA A 99 -3.22 10.99 -10.87
CA ALA A 99 -3.91 11.52 -12.05
C ALA A 99 -3.57 10.77 -13.35
N ASN A 100 -4.47 10.84 -14.33
CA ASN A 100 -4.28 10.34 -15.70
C ASN A 100 -3.96 8.84 -15.78
N LEU A 101 -4.72 8.02 -15.04
CA LEU A 101 -4.63 6.57 -15.05
C LEU A 101 -5.86 5.97 -15.73
N PRO A 102 -5.83 5.75 -17.06
CA PRO A 102 -7.01 5.46 -17.88
C PRO A 102 -7.66 4.09 -17.60
N ARG A 103 -7.03 3.26 -16.77
CA ARG A 103 -7.48 1.91 -16.45
C ARG A 103 -7.75 1.68 -14.97
N LEU A 104 -7.48 2.69 -14.13
CA LEU A 104 -7.64 2.57 -12.68
C LEU A 104 -9.14 2.54 -12.37
N SER A 105 -9.60 1.42 -11.84
CA SER A 105 -11.02 1.16 -11.55
C SER A 105 -11.34 1.20 -10.06
N ASP A 106 -10.36 0.85 -9.22
CA ASP A 106 -10.55 0.62 -7.79
C ASP A 106 -9.46 1.31 -6.96
N ILE A 107 -9.88 2.15 -6.01
CA ILE A 107 -8.99 2.81 -5.06
C ILE A 107 -9.43 2.52 -3.63
N ILE A 108 -8.51 1.99 -2.83
CA ILE A 108 -8.71 1.70 -1.41
C ILE A 108 -7.66 2.46 -0.61
N ILE A 109 -8.10 3.37 0.26
CA ILE A 109 -7.28 4.11 1.20
C ILE A 109 -7.83 3.82 2.58
N SER A 110 -7.08 3.08 3.41
CA SER A 110 -7.57 2.70 4.74
C SER A 110 -6.45 2.62 5.76
N GLU A 111 -6.77 2.86 7.03
CA GLU A 111 -5.84 2.71 8.15
C GLU A 111 -4.60 3.61 8.04
N ASN A 112 -4.69 4.70 7.28
CA ASN A 112 -3.67 5.75 7.22
C ASN A 112 -4.02 6.80 8.27
N ILE A 113 -3.72 6.51 9.53
CA ILE A 113 -4.23 7.26 10.67
C ILE A 113 -3.80 8.74 10.67
N ALA A 114 -2.61 9.05 10.16
CA ALA A 114 -2.04 10.40 10.10
C ALA A 114 -2.46 11.19 8.86
N LEU A 115 -3.25 10.60 7.95
CA LEU A 115 -3.63 11.27 6.71
C LEU A 115 -4.55 12.44 7.04
N GLU A 116 -4.09 13.66 6.77
CA GLU A 116 -4.79 14.90 7.10
C GLU A 116 -5.43 15.56 5.88
N SER A 117 -4.78 15.44 4.71
CA SER A 117 -5.20 16.16 3.51
C SER A 117 -5.04 15.40 2.19
N ILE A 118 -5.95 15.68 1.27
CA ILE A 118 -5.92 15.27 -0.13
C ILE A 118 -5.93 16.53 -1.00
N GLY A 119 -4.88 16.69 -1.81
CA GLY A 119 -4.63 17.85 -2.65
C GLY A 119 -5.57 17.95 -3.86
N ALA A 120 -5.51 19.11 -4.53
CA ALA A 120 -6.27 19.37 -5.74
C ALA A 120 -5.93 18.35 -6.84
N TYR A 121 -6.93 17.90 -7.59
CA TYR A 121 -6.72 17.02 -8.74
C TYR A 121 -5.99 15.69 -8.40
N ALA A 122 -5.95 15.28 -7.13
CA ALA A 122 -5.24 14.07 -6.69
C ALA A 122 -5.69 12.81 -7.45
N PHE A 123 -6.97 12.73 -7.81
CA PHE A 123 -7.60 11.64 -8.57
C PHE A 123 -8.15 12.11 -9.93
N PHE A 124 -7.45 13.03 -10.58
CA PHE A 124 -7.90 13.65 -11.82
C PHE A 124 -7.87 12.72 -13.04
N ASN A 125 -8.90 12.81 -13.89
CA ASN A 125 -8.99 12.11 -15.18
C ASN A 125 -8.80 10.59 -15.03
N LEU A 126 -9.72 9.97 -14.30
CA LEU A 126 -9.79 8.52 -14.07
C LEU A 126 -11.06 7.95 -14.71
N PRO A 127 -11.09 7.77 -16.04
CA PRO A 127 -12.31 7.45 -16.79
C PRO A 127 -12.93 6.09 -16.46
N GLU A 128 -12.17 5.18 -15.85
CA GLU A 128 -12.64 3.85 -15.45
C GLU A 128 -12.88 3.72 -13.94
N LEU A 129 -12.61 4.75 -13.14
CA LEU A 129 -12.76 4.69 -11.69
C LEU A 129 -14.25 4.65 -11.34
N SER A 130 -14.66 3.52 -10.76
CA SER A 130 -16.05 3.31 -10.32
C SER A 130 -16.22 3.46 -8.81
N GLU A 131 -15.20 3.14 -8.04
CA GLU A 131 -15.26 3.10 -6.58
C GLU A 131 -13.99 3.67 -5.95
N ILE A 132 -14.18 4.57 -4.99
CA ILE A 132 -13.13 4.98 -4.06
C ILE A 132 -13.61 4.81 -2.62
N THR A 133 -12.82 4.07 -1.85
CA THR A 133 -13.08 3.85 -0.43
C THR A 133 -11.97 4.50 0.39
N ILE A 134 -12.33 5.46 1.24
CA ILE A 134 -11.45 6.13 2.19
C ILE A 134 -11.97 5.88 3.60
N THR A 135 -11.36 4.93 4.31
CA THR A 135 -11.79 4.53 5.65
C THR A 135 -10.66 4.63 6.66
N LYS A 136 -11.01 4.59 7.95
CA LYS A 136 -10.10 4.57 9.10
C LYS A 136 -8.98 5.63 9.02
N SER A 137 -9.31 6.79 8.44
CA SER A 137 -8.41 7.93 8.24
C SER A 137 -8.90 9.09 9.12
N LYS A 138 -8.77 8.92 10.43
CA LYS A 138 -9.43 9.75 11.45
C LYS A 138 -9.02 11.23 11.45
N HIS A 139 -7.86 11.55 10.91
CA HIS A 139 -7.33 12.92 10.86
C HIS A 139 -7.59 13.60 9.52
N LEU A 140 -8.23 12.91 8.57
CA LEU A 140 -8.54 13.46 7.26
C LEU A 140 -9.65 14.51 7.42
N THR A 141 -9.25 15.78 7.38
CA THR A 141 -10.13 16.92 7.59
C THR A 141 -10.26 17.80 6.36
N SER A 142 -9.35 17.66 5.40
CA SER A 142 -9.31 18.49 4.19
C SER A 142 -9.20 17.63 2.93
N ILE A 143 -10.28 17.58 2.15
CA ILE A 143 -10.25 17.09 0.77
C ILE A 143 -10.49 18.29 -0.12
N HIS A 144 -9.56 18.58 -1.02
CA HIS A 144 -9.71 19.71 -1.94
C HIS A 144 -10.98 19.53 -2.81
N PRO A 145 -11.78 20.58 -3.08
CA PRO A 145 -13.00 20.47 -3.88
C PRO A 145 -12.79 19.84 -5.27
N ASP A 146 -11.65 20.13 -5.90
CA ASP A 146 -11.26 19.57 -7.20
C ASP A 146 -10.50 18.23 -7.12
N ALA A 147 -10.38 17.60 -5.94
CA ALA A 147 -9.63 16.34 -5.79
C ALA A 147 -10.15 15.22 -6.71
N PHE A 148 -11.45 15.23 -6.99
CA PHE A 148 -12.20 14.23 -7.77
C PHE A 148 -12.70 14.75 -9.13
N ARG A 149 -12.09 15.81 -9.65
CA ARG A 149 -12.54 16.41 -10.91
C ARG A 149 -12.34 15.46 -12.10
N ASP A 150 -13.28 15.48 -13.04
CA ASP A 150 -13.27 14.69 -14.28
C ASP A 150 -13.25 13.17 -14.06
N ILE A 151 -13.90 12.72 -12.99
CA ILE A 151 -14.19 11.30 -12.77
C ILE A 151 -15.60 10.99 -13.25
N VAL A 152 -15.71 10.50 -14.48
CA VAL A 152 -16.98 10.34 -15.20
C VAL A 152 -17.82 9.16 -14.68
N LYS A 153 -17.17 8.14 -14.09
CA LYS A 153 -17.81 6.87 -13.69
C LYS A 153 -17.93 6.66 -12.18
N LEU A 154 -17.59 7.66 -11.36
CA LEU A 154 -17.59 7.48 -9.91
C LEU A 154 -19.02 7.21 -9.42
N GLN A 155 -19.24 6.04 -8.82
CA GLN A 155 -20.54 5.68 -8.24
C GLN A 155 -20.56 5.91 -6.74
N TYR A 156 -19.41 5.69 -6.07
CA TYR A 156 -19.33 5.70 -4.62
C TYR A 156 -18.01 6.34 -4.15
N LEU A 157 -18.14 7.38 -3.34
CA LEU A 157 -17.11 7.85 -2.42
C LEU A 157 -17.55 7.47 -0.99
N LEU A 158 -16.87 6.49 -0.40
CA LEU A 158 -17.06 6.12 0.99
C LEU A 158 -16.02 6.83 1.86
N HIS A 159 -16.43 7.85 2.61
CA HIS A 159 -15.58 8.46 3.64
C HIS A 159 -16.21 8.27 5.02
N GLN A 160 -15.42 7.87 6.02
CA GLN A 160 -15.92 7.76 7.40
C GLN A 160 -16.06 9.15 8.03
N ASP A 161 -17.24 9.46 8.56
CA ASP A 161 -17.48 10.67 9.34
C ASP A 161 -16.75 10.61 10.71
N PRO A 162 -16.69 11.69 11.50
CA PRO A 162 -16.04 11.71 12.82
C PRO A 162 -16.61 10.67 13.82
N LEU A 163 -17.75 10.06 13.52
CA LEU A 163 -18.40 9.01 14.30
C LEU A 163 -18.11 7.60 13.74
N GLY A 164 -17.22 7.48 12.74
CA GLY A 164 -16.81 6.23 12.12
C GLY A 164 -17.86 5.64 11.16
N ARG A 165 -18.89 6.40 10.78
CA ARG A 165 -19.96 5.91 9.91
C ARG A 165 -19.59 6.14 8.45
N PRO A 166 -19.73 5.13 7.56
CA PRO A 166 -19.53 5.33 6.13
C PRO A 166 -20.58 6.31 5.61
N ARG A 167 -20.13 7.44 5.05
CA ARG A 167 -20.97 8.36 4.29
C ARG A 167 -20.76 8.12 2.81
N LEU A 168 -21.86 7.83 2.12
CA LEU A 168 -21.95 7.89 0.67
C LEU A 168 -22.04 9.36 0.26
N SER A 169 -21.07 9.81 -0.51
CA SER A 169 -21.09 11.16 -1.12
C SER A 169 -21.02 10.98 -2.63
N VAL A 170 -21.91 11.64 -3.36
CA VAL A 170 -21.92 11.72 -4.83
C VAL A 170 -21.50 13.12 -5.22
#